data_AF-A0AAP0D2E6-F1
#
_entry.id   AF-A0AAP0D2E6-F1
#
_cell.length_a   1.000
_cell.length_b   1.000
_cell.length_c   1.000
_cell.angle_alpha   90.00
_cell.angle_beta   90.00
_cell.angle_gamma   90.00
#
_symmetry.space_group_name_H-M   'P 1'
#
loop_
_entity.id
_entity.type
_entity.pdbx_description
1 polymer ?
#
loop_
_entity_poly.entity_id
_entity_poly.type
_entity_poly.pdbx_seq_one_letter_code
_entity_poly.pdbx_strand_id
1 'polypeptide(L)'
;MGGDSSSSSSGEEDGDAEWRAAINSVTSTTPSNPSNGTTTTTSSAREDGKNNIKLYQIKAQKLLDDIIEKSIQVVRQEPTEVAQNHSIENGGGGGVRLFRDAPPGILFDKINELQGPLKRPRIVPGVEVDEKSRKFRQQLKSVVVDGGDIIVSAKEACERSLSKLEARDAAAKAKAKREEERVAELKKVRGERWLPAIAREMRFK
;
A
#
# COMPACT_ATOMS: atom_id res chain seq x y z
N MET A 1 -4.84 -25.23 9.99
CA MET A 1 -3.71 -24.49 10.58
C MET A 1 -4.19 -23.08 10.83
N GLY A 2 -4.61 -22.80 12.07
CA GLY A 2 -4.96 -21.46 12.52
C GLY A 2 -4.02 -21.12 13.66
N GLY A 3 -3.00 -20.34 13.36
CA GLY A 3 -2.42 -19.36 14.26
C GLY A 3 -2.77 -18.00 13.65
N ASP A 4 -2.90 -16.90 14.36
CA ASP A 4 -2.61 -16.58 15.75
C ASP A 4 -3.42 -15.30 16.01
N SER A 5 -4.05 -15.24 17.17
CA SER A 5 -3.60 -14.38 18.27
C SER A 5 -3.82 -12.89 17.99
N SER A 6 -4.99 -12.49 18.47
CA SER A 6 -5.37 -11.15 18.85
C SER A 6 -4.38 -10.50 19.84
N SER A 7 -4.02 -9.26 19.55
CA SER A 7 -3.92 -8.21 20.56
C SER A 7 -4.08 -6.87 19.86
N SER A 8 -5.00 -6.02 20.33
CA SER A 8 -4.66 -4.62 20.60
C SER A 8 -5.80 -3.87 21.27
N SER A 9 -5.43 -3.30 22.40
CA SER A 9 -6.10 -2.29 23.21
C SER A 9 -6.14 -0.97 22.43
N SER A 10 -7.27 -0.24 22.47
CA SER A 10 -7.38 1.08 21.82
C SER A 10 -7.85 2.10 22.85
N GLY A 11 -6.87 2.81 23.42
CA GLY A 11 -7.08 4.11 24.05
C GLY A 11 -7.19 5.17 22.95
N GLU A 12 -8.17 6.05 23.09
CA GLU A 12 -8.37 7.23 22.27
C GLU A 12 -7.26 8.25 22.57
N GLU A 13 -6.15 8.14 21.84
CA GLU A 13 -5.10 9.13 21.81
C GLU A 13 -5.45 10.18 20.74
N ASP A 14 -5.29 11.45 21.09
CA ASP A 14 -5.67 12.68 20.36
C ASP A 14 -4.83 12.90 19.07
N GLY A 15 -4.64 11.84 18.28
CA GLY A 15 -3.83 11.84 17.06
C GLY A 15 -4.44 12.65 15.91
N ASP A 16 -5.75 12.88 15.94
CA ASP A 16 -6.44 13.68 14.91
C ASP A 16 -6.08 15.17 15.02
N ALA A 17 -5.88 15.69 16.24
CA ALA A 17 -5.47 17.07 16.47
C ALA A 17 -3.98 17.29 16.14
N GLU A 18 -3.13 16.35 16.54
CA GLU A 18 -1.68 16.40 16.29
C GLU A 18 -1.37 16.30 14.78
N TRP A 19 -2.04 15.39 14.07
CA TRP A 19 -1.88 15.23 12.63
C TRP A 19 -2.33 16.47 11.84
N ARG A 20 -3.43 17.10 12.27
CA ARG A 20 -3.91 18.36 11.67
C ARG A 20 -2.94 19.52 11.91
N ALA A 21 -2.31 19.59 13.07
CA ALA A 21 -1.30 20.61 13.38
C ALA A 21 -0.03 20.43 12.52
N ALA A 22 0.44 19.20 12.32
CA ALA A 22 1.60 18.91 11.49
C ALA A 22 1.39 19.33 10.02
N ILE A 23 0.21 19.07 9.45
CA ILE A 23 -0.10 19.45 8.07
C ILE A 23 -0.17 20.99 7.92
N ASN A 24 -0.84 21.67 8.84
CA ASN A 24 -0.97 23.13 8.79
C ASN A 24 0.38 23.86 8.94
N SER A 25 1.34 23.25 9.64
CA SER A 25 2.72 23.76 9.78
C SER A 25 3.48 23.73 8.45
N VAL A 26 3.29 22.68 7.64
CA VAL A 26 3.93 22.57 6.31
C VAL A 26 3.28 23.52 5.30
N THR A 27 1.96 23.73 5.38
CA THR A 27 1.23 24.57 4.42
C THR A 27 1.33 26.08 4.69
N SER A 28 1.75 26.48 5.88
CA SER A 28 1.94 27.90 6.24
C SER A 28 3.29 28.48 5.76
N THR A 29 4.13 27.67 5.11
CA THR A 29 5.41 28.12 4.56
C THR A 29 5.27 28.35 3.06
N THR A 30 5.22 29.61 2.65
CA THR A 30 5.28 30.06 1.24
C THR A 30 6.46 29.43 0.50
N PRO A 31 6.36 29.17 -0.82
CA PRO A 31 7.34 28.36 -1.54
C PRO A 31 8.60 29.16 -1.85
N SER A 32 9.73 28.73 -1.28
CA SER A 32 11.06 29.04 -1.81
C SER A 32 11.75 27.73 -2.20
N ASN A 33 12.45 27.77 -3.34
CA ASN A 33 13.05 26.65 -4.08
C ASN A 33 13.74 25.55 -3.24
N PRO A 34 13.79 24.31 -3.73
CA PRO A 34 14.42 23.20 -3.03
C PRO A 34 15.94 23.23 -3.27
N SER A 35 16.71 23.59 -2.25
CA SER A 35 18.13 23.27 -2.18
C SER A 35 18.35 22.15 -1.19
N ASN A 36 18.88 21.05 -1.71
CA ASN A 36 19.48 19.90 -1.03
C ASN A 36 20.04 20.26 0.36
N GLY A 37 19.59 19.56 1.41
CA GLY A 37 20.05 19.81 2.78
C GLY A 37 19.50 18.79 3.77
N THR A 38 20.17 17.64 3.87
CA THR A 38 20.11 16.77 5.03
C THR A 38 20.49 17.58 6.28
N THR A 39 19.58 17.70 7.25
CA THR A 39 19.94 18.09 8.62
C THR A 39 19.02 17.44 9.65
N THR A 40 19.60 16.43 10.29
CA THR A 40 19.30 15.98 11.65
C THR A 40 19.41 17.14 12.66
N THR A 41 18.39 17.34 13.50
CA THR A 41 18.48 17.92 14.87
C THR A 41 17.25 17.47 15.66
N THR A 42 17.28 16.33 16.37
CA THR A 42 17.58 16.17 17.81
C THR A 42 17.17 17.33 18.73
N SER A 43 16.09 17.13 19.50
CA SER A 43 15.90 17.69 20.84
C SER A 43 15.47 16.55 21.79
N SER A 44 16.31 16.27 22.79
CA SER A 44 16.17 15.14 23.72
C SER A 44 15.83 15.61 25.12
N ALA A 45 14.79 15.02 25.73
CA ALA A 45 14.73 14.68 27.16
C ALA A 45 13.45 13.85 27.45
N ARG A 46 13.39 12.65 28.06
CA ARG A 46 14.27 11.50 28.44
C ARG A 46 13.24 10.35 28.67
N GLU A 47 13.38 9.12 28.19
CA GLU A 47 14.34 8.08 28.63
C GLU A 47 14.53 6.98 27.56
N ASP A 48 15.79 6.59 27.36
CA ASP A 48 16.32 5.26 26.96
C ASP A 48 15.53 4.38 25.98
N GLY A 49 15.36 4.84 24.75
CA GLY A 49 15.18 3.97 23.60
C GLY A 49 16.53 3.52 23.04
N LYS A 50 17.23 2.58 23.69
CA LYS A 50 18.26 1.80 22.98
C LYS A 50 17.61 1.29 21.71
N ASN A 51 18.22 1.55 20.56
CA ASN A 51 17.74 1.09 19.27
C ASN A 51 17.77 -0.45 19.32
N ASN A 52 16.68 -1.08 19.75
CA ASN A 52 16.56 -2.52 19.92
C ASN A 52 16.40 -3.18 18.54
N ILE A 53 17.25 -2.81 17.57
CA ILE A 53 17.32 -3.52 16.30
C ILE A 53 17.80 -4.92 16.66
N LYS A 54 16.87 -5.86 16.57
CA LYS A 54 17.10 -7.25 16.98
C LYS A 54 18.19 -7.81 16.07
N LEU A 55 19.06 -8.67 16.60
CA LEU A 55 20.21 -9.21 15.88
C LEU A 55 19.84 -9.82 14.52
N TYR A 56 18.65 -10.42 14.39
CA TYR A 56 18.15 -10.96 13.12
C TYR A 56 17.82 -9.89 12.08
N GLN A 57 17.39 -8.69 12.49
CA GLN A 57 17.16 -7.56 11.58
C GLN A 57 18.48 -7.04 11.01
N ILE A 58 19.51 -6.92 11.85
CA ILE A 58 20.87 -6.54 11.41
C ILE A 58 21.41 -7.58 10.41
N LYS A 59 21.24 -8.87 10.71
CA LYS A 59 21.67 -9.96 9.81
C LYS A 59 20.90 -9.95 8.49
N ALA A 60 19.59 -9.70 8.51
CA ALA A 60 18.78 -9.60 7.30
C ALA A 60 19.17 -8.39 6.45
N GLN A 61 19.37 -7.23 7.09
CA GLN A 61 19.84 -6.00 6.44
C GLN A 61 21.20 -6.24 5.77
N LYS A 62 22.16 -6.78 6.53
CA LYS A 62 23.51 -7.09 6.01
C LYS A 62 23.48 -8.09 4.86
N LEU A 63 22.63 -9.12 4.94
CA LEU A 63 22.46 -10.09 3.85
C LEU A 63 21.92 -9.42 2.58
N LEU A 64 20.93 -8.52 2.72
CA LEU A 64 20.37 -7.77 1.61
C LEU A 64 21.39 -6.83 0.99
N ASP A 65 22.16 -6.11 1.82
CA ASP A 65 23.23 -5.23 1.37
C ASP A 65 24.32 -6.03 0.62
N ASP A 66 24.76 -7.16 1.18
CA ASP A 66 25.70 -8.09 0.56
C ASP A 66 25.18 -8.63 -0.80
N ILE A 67 23.89 -8.93 -0.90
CA ILE A 67 23.27 -9.40 -2.15
C ILE A 67 23.27 -8.28 -3.18
N ILE A 68 22.88 -7.07 -2.79
CA ILE A 68 22.82 -5.90 -3.68
C ILE A 68 24.23 -5.55 -4.20
N GLU A 69 25.23 -5.52 -3.31
CA GLU A 69 26.62 -5.21 -3.67
C GLU A 69 27.24 -6.26 -4.60
N LYS A 70 26.95 -7.56 -4.38
CA LYS A 70 27.51 -8.65 -5.20
C LYS A 70 26.77 -8.85 -6.52
N SER A 71 25.47 -8.58 -6.55
CA SER A 71 24.64 -8.84 -7.74
C SER A 71 24.56 -7.66 -8.70
N ILE A 72 24.81 -6.42 -8.24
CA ILE A 72 24.68 -5.22 -9.06
C ILE A 72 26.03 -4.53 -9.22
N GLN A 73 26.69 -4.77 -10.36
CA GLN A 73 27.89 -4.04 -10.75
C GLN A 73 27.51 -2.83 -11.59
N VAL A 74 27.55 -1.63 -10.99
CA VAL A 74 27.36 -0.38 -11.74
C VAL A 74 28.66 -0.05 -12.47
N VAL A 75 28.76 -0.44 -13.74
CA VAL A 75 29.87 -0.04 -14.62
C VAL A 75 29.72 1.45 -14.92
N ARG A 76 30.43 2.30 -14.17
CA ARG A 76 30.54 3.72 -14.51
C ARG A 76 31.43 3.83 -15.74
N GLN A 77 30.83 4.03 -16.91
CA GLN A 77 31.55 4.60 -18.04
C GLN A 77 31.55 6.11 -17.85
N GLU A 78 32.73 6.69 -17.69
CA GLU A 78 32.88 8.14 -17.82
C GLU A 78 32.47 8.54 -19.25
N PRO A 79 31.74 9.65 -19.45
CA PRO A 79 31.36 10.08 -20.79
C PRO A 79 32.62 10.58 -21.51
N THR A 80 33.34 9.68 -22.17
CA THR A 80 34.46 10.08 -23.02
C THR A 80 33.93 10.40 -24.40
N GLU A 81 34.19 11.64 -24.81
CA GLU A 81 33.94 12.16 -26.14
C GLU A 81 34.58 11.24 -27.20
N VAL A 82 33.77 10.87 -28.18
CA VAL A 82 34.10 10.50 -29.57
C VAL A 82 35.58 10.17 -29.86
N ALA A 83 35.90 8.88 -30.08
CA ALA A 83 36.48 8.38 -31.34
C ALA A 83 37.18 7.01 -31.18
N GLN A 84 36.87 6.14 -32.16
CA GLN A 84 37.73 5.13 -32.77
C GLN A 84 38.10 3.85 -31.98
N ASN A 85 37.36 2.79 -32.34
CA ASN A 85 37.86 1.46 -32.70
C ASN A 85 38.88 0.79 -31.77
N HIS A 86 38.39 -0.11 -30.93
CA HIS A 86 38.99 -1.44 -30.86
C HIS A 86 37.85 -2.48 -30.77
N SER A 87 37.55 -3.08 -31.92
CA SER A 87 36.89 -4.37 -31.95
C SER A 87 37.81 -5.38 -31.26
N ILE A 88 37.34 -5.96 -30.15
CA ILE A 88 37.62 -7.37 -29.90
C ILE A 88 36.29 -8.08 -29.81
N GLU A 89 36.02 -8.73 -30.93
CA GLU A 89 35.07 -9.79 -31.16
C GLU A 89 34.99 -10.74 -29.96
N ASN A 90 33.79 -10.85 -29.39
CA ASN A 90 33.12 -12.15 -29.39
C ASN A 90 31.65 -11.91 -29.68
N GLY A 91 31.23 -12.46 -30.82
CA GLY A 91 30.07 -12.01 -31.58
C GLY A 91 28.73 -12.14 -30.85
N GLY A 92 27.89 -11.14 -31.10
CA GLY A 92 26.43 -11.30 -31.08
C GLY A 92 25.72 -10.66 -29.90
N GLY A 93 25.50 -9.35 -29.99
CA GLY A 93 24.41 -8.65 -29.32
C GLY A 93 24.69 -8.24 -27.88
N GLY A 94 24.99 -6.96 -27.68
CA GLY A 94 24.98 -6.34 -26.36
C GLY A 94 23.64 -6.60 -25.67
N GLY A 95 23.66 -7.28 -24.54
CA GLY A 95 22.45 -7.71 -23.86
C GLY A 95 22.68 -8.00 -22.38
N VAL A 96 21.63 -7.83 -21.58
CA VAL A 96 21.67 -8.08 -20.13
C VAL A 96 21.59 -9.57 -19.85
N ARG A 97 22.54 -10.07 -19.06
CA ARG A 97 22.58 -11.42 -18.49
C ARG A 97 22.38 -11.34 -16.99
N LEU A 98 21.49 -12.17 -16.43
CA LEU A 98 21.26 -12.26 -14.98
C LEU A 98 22.38 -13.03 -14.26
N PHE A 99 22.95 -14.03 -14.94
CA PHE A 99 24.08 -14.83 -14.45
C PHE A 99 25.09 -15.03 -15.57
N ARG A 100 26.35 -15.34 -15.22
CA ARG A 100 27.46 -15.47 -16.19
C ARG A 100 27.19 -16.55 -17.25
N ASP A 101 26.72 -17.71 -16.80
CA ASP A 101 26.47 -18.87 -17.67
C ASP A 101 25.01 -18.93 -18.18
N ALA A 102 24.17 -17.98 -17.75
CA ALA A 102 22.81 -17.91 -18.24
C ALA A 102 22.80 -17.35 -19.68
N PRO A 103 21.87 -17.84 -20.53
CA PRO A 103 21.61 -17.20 -21.81
C PRO A 103 21.31 -15.70 -21.64
N PRO A 104 21.74 -14.84 -22.58
CA PRO A 104 21.34 -13.43 -22.59
C PRO A 104 19.82 -13.33 -22.65
N GLY A 105 19.22 -12.65 -21.67
CA GLY A 105 17.77 -12.51 -21.59
C GLY A 105 17.26 -11.33 -22.41
N ILE A 106 17.91 -10.18 -22.28
CA ILE A 106 17.52 -8.94 -22.94
C ILE A 106 18.61 -8.58 -23.94
N LEU A 107 18.28 -8.40 -25.21
CA LEU A 107 19.22 -8.01 -26.27
C LEU A 107 18.90 -6.57 -26.68
N PHE A 108 19.86 -5.65 -26.55
CA PHE A 108 19.66 -4.22 -26.84
C PHE A 108 19.57 -3.95 -28.34
N ASP A 109 20.31 -4.69 -29.15
CA ASP A 109 20.39 -4.48 -30.61
C ASP A 109 19.81 -5.64 -31.42
N LYS A 110 18.58 -6.10 -31.10
CA LYS A 110 17.82 -6.78 -32.15
C LYS A 110 17.33 -5.72 -33.13
N ILE A 111 18.21 -5.38 -34.07
CA ILE A 111 17.87 -4.78 -35.36
C ILE A 111 17.11 -5.78 -36.25
N ASN A 112 16.40 -6.75 -35.65
CA ASN A 112 15.25 -7.30 -36.33
C ASN A 112 14.28 -6.14 -36.40
N GLU A 113 14.35 -5.43 -37.51
CA GLU A 113 13.32 -4.60 -38.08
C GLU A 113 11.99 -5.34 -37.89
N LEU A 114 11.34 -5.14 -36.74
CA LEU A 114 9.90 -5.23 -36.69
C LEU A 114 9.44 -3.99 -37.45
N GLN A 115 9.54 -4.08 -38.77
CA GLN A 115 8.87 -3.22 -39.71
C GLN A 115 7.37 -3.55 -39.59
N GLY A 116 6.83 -3.29 -38.39
CA GLY A 116 5.40 -3.15 -38.22
C GLY A 116 4.93 -2.07 -39.18
N PRO A 117 3.65 -2.10 -39.60
CA PRO A 117 3.14 -1.11 -40.53
C PRO A 117 3.40 0.30 -39.97
N LEU A 118 4.36 1.01 -40.58
CA LEU A 118 4.71 2.41 -40.26
C LEU A 118 3.53 3.36 -40.53
N LYS A 119 2.48 2.86 -41.17
CA LYS A 119 1.20 3.54 -41.36
C LYS A 119 0.30 3.28 -40.16
N ARG A 120 -0.01 4.33 -39.41
CA ARG A 120 -1.10 4.33 -38.43
C ARG A 120 -2.37 3.80 -39.11
N PRO A 121 -3.09 2.81 -38.53
CA PRO A 121 -4.38 2.42 -39.05
C PRO A 121 -5.29 3.64 -39.00
N ARG A 122 -5.83 4.03 -40.15
CA ARG A 122 -6.80 5.13 -40.23
C ARG A 122 -8.14 4.58 -39.75
N ILE A 123 -8.34 4.55 -38.44
CA ILE A 123 -9.63 4.22 -37.80
C ILE A 123 -10.54 5.44 -38.03
N VAL A 124 -11.15 5.49 -39.20
CA VAL A 124 -12.31 6.34 -39.42
C VAL A 124 -13.49 5.58 -38.81
N PRO A 125 -14.34 6.20 -37.97
CA PRO A 125 -15.60 5.58 -37.57
C PRO A 125 -16.33 5.07 -38.82
N GLY A 126 -16.36 3.74 -39.00
CA GLY A 126 -16.79 3.11 -40.25
C GLY A 126 -18.29 3.17 -40.49
N VAL A 127 -19.04 3.66 -39.51
CA VAL A 127 -20.48 3.89 -39.58
C VAL A 127 -20.70 5.36 -39.27
N GLU A 128 -21.17 6.11 -40.26
CA GLU A 128 -21.70 7.46 -40.03
C GLU A 128 -22.87 7.32 -39.06
N VAL A 129 -22.63 7.71 -37.80
CA VAL A 129 -23.69 7.72 -36.80
C VAL A 129 -24.55 8.94 -37.08
N ASP A 130 -25.70 8.72 -37.72
CA ASP A 130 -26.70 9.77 -37.87
C ASP A 130 -27.32 10.07 -36.51
N GLU A 131 -26.88 11.17 -35.89
CA GLU A 131 -27.38 11.65 -34.60
C GLU A 131 -28.89 11.96 -34.64
N LYS A 132 -29.45 12.20 -35.83
CA LYS A 132 -30.88 12.43 -36.03
C LYS A 132 -31.63 11.13 -36.27
N SER A 133 -30.95 10.00 -36.44
CA SER A 133 -31.57 8.69 -36.62
C SER A 133 -32.45 8.33 -35.44
N ARG A 134 -33.60 7.70 -35.73
CA ARG A 134 -34.50 7.20 -34.69
C ARG A 134 -33.80 6.17 -33.79
N LYS A 135 -32.96 5.31 -34.38
CA LYS A 135 -32.23 4.26 -33.65
C LYS A 135 -31.24 4.86 -32.65
N PHE A 136 -30.50 5.89 -33.07
CA PHE A 136 -29.55 6.59 -32.21
C PHE A 136 -30.26 7.30 -31.04
N ARG A 137 -31.33 8.05 -31.32
CA ARG A 137 -32.14 8.72 -30.28
C ARG A 137 -32.81 7.72 -29.33
N GLN A 138 -33.22 6.55 -29.83
CA GLN A 138 -33.81 5.50 -29.00
C GLN A 138 -32.76 4.83 -28.11
N GLN A 139 -31.56 4.58 -28.62
CA GLN A 139 -30.42 4.11 -27.81
C GLN A 139 -30.05 5.11 -26.72
N LEU A 140 -29.96 6.40 -27.05
CA LEU A 140 -29.75 7.46 -26.05
C LEU A 140 -30.83 7.45 -24.96
N LYS A 141 -32.11 7.39 -25.33
CA LYS A 141 -33.21 7.31 -24.36
C LYS A 141 -33.16 6.07 -23.46
N SER A 142 -32.69 4.93 -23.98
CA SER A 142 -32.51 3.72 -23.16
C SER A 142 -31.31 3.77 -22.22
N VAL A 143 -30.31 4.60 -22.54
CA VAL A 143 -29.09 4.77 -21.74
C VAL A 143 -29.25 5.89 -20.70
N VAL A 144 -30.11 6.88 -20.99
CA VAL A 144 -30.45 7.94 -20.04
C VAL A 144 -31.24 7.34 -18.89
N VAL A 145 -30.54 7.05 -17.80
CA VAL A 145 -31.12 6.73 -16.50
C VAL A 145 -31.66 8.04 -15.91
N ASP A 146 -32.88 8.02 -15.37
CA ASP A 146 -33.43 9.19 -14.70
C ASP A 146 -32.57 9.54 -13.47
N GLY A 147 -32.24 10.81 -13.32
CA GLY A 147 -31.46 11.29 -12.18
C GLY A 147 -32.18 11.04 -10.86
N GLY A 148 -33.52 11.06 -10.87
CA GLY A 148 -34.35 10.71 -9.72
C GLY A 148 -34.12 9.28 -9.24
N ASP A 149 -34.13 8.31 -10.16
CA ASP A 149 -33.94 6.88 -9.85
C ASP A 149 -32.57 6.60 -9.24
N ILE A 150 -31.53 7.31 -9.71
CA ILE A 150 -30.18 7.19 -9.15
C ILE A 150 -30.16 7.68 -7.70
N ILE A 151 -30.79 8.82 -7.41
CA ILE A 151 -30.83 9.41 -6.07
C ILE A 151 -31.63 8.51 -5.12
N VAL A 152 -32.78 7.98 -5.56
CA VAL A 152 -33.59 7.05 -4.77
C VAL A 152 -32.82 5.75 -4.51
N SER A 153 -32.25 5.14 -5.53
CA SER A 153 -31.44 3.92 -5.38
C SER A 153 -30.25 4.12 -4.43
N ALA A 154 -29.59 5.28 -4.49
CA ALA A 154 -28.48 5.60 -3.59
C ALA A 154 -28.94 5.73 -2.13
N LYS A 155 -30.08 6.39 -1.89
CA LYS A 155 -30.67 6.50 -0.55
C LYS A 155 -31.05 5.14 0.02
N GLU A 156 -31.74 4.32 -0.75
CA GLU A 156 -32.12 2.97 -0.31
C GLU A 156 -30.89 2.10 -0.01
N ALA A 157 -29.84 2.20 -0.83
CA ALA A 157 -28.59 1.48 -0.57
C ALA A 157 -27.93 1.93 0.75
N CYS A 158 -27.96 3.24 1.03
CA CYS A 158 -27.49 3.81 2.29
C CYS A 158 -28.29 3.26 3.48
N GLU A 159 -29.62 3.33 3.42
CA GLU A 159 -30.51 2.85 4.49
C GLU A 159 -30.33 1.34 4.77
N ARG A 160 -30.18 0.53 3.72
CA ARG A 160 -29.88 -0.91 3.86
C ARG A 160 -28.55 -1.14 4.58
N SER A 161 -27.52 -0.33 4.29
CA SER A 161 -26.21 -0.44 4.92
C SER A 161 -26.26 -0.04 6.40
N LEU A 162 -26.99 1.03 6.74
CA LEU A 162 -27.18 1.47 8.12
C LEU A 162 -27.91 0.41 8.93
N SER A 163 -29.01 -0.13 8.40
CA SER A 163 -29.77 -1.21 9.04
C SER A 163 -28.89 -2.44 9.32
N LYS A 164 -27.98 -2.77 8.39
CA LYS A 164 -27.04 -3.89 8.55
C LYS A 164 -25.99 -3.63 9.61
N LEU A 165 -25.52 -2.39 9.73
CA LEU A 165 -24.58 -1.97 10.77
C LEU A 165 -25.24 -2.04 12.15
N GLU A 166 -26.44 -1.48 12.29
CA GLU A 166 -27.22 -1.51 13.52
C GLU A 166 -27.51 -2.94 13.98
N ALA A 167 -27.84 -3.85 13.06
CA ALA A 167 -28.05 -5.26 13.38
C ALA A 167 -26.76 -5.93 13.91
N ARG A 168 -25.59 -5.58 13.35
CA ARG A 168 -24.31 -6.09 13.83
C ARG A 168 -23.96 -5.54 15.21
N ASP A 169 -24.19 -4.25 15.44
CA ASP A 169 -23.95 -3.61 16.73
C ASP A 169 -24.88 -4.17 17.81
N ALA A 170 -26.15 -4.39 17.48
CA ALA A 170 -27.11 -5.02 18.38
C ALA A 170 -26.68 -6.46 18.72
N ALA A 171 -26.21 -7.23 17.74
CA ALA A 171 -25.69 -8.58 17.97
C ALA A 171 -24.43 -8.58 18.85
N ALA A 172 -23.51 -7.63 18.63
CA ALA A 172 -22.31 -7.45 19.44
C ALA A 172 -22.67 -7.08 20.89
N LYS A 173 -23.59 -6.13 21.08
CA LYS A 173 -24.11 -5.74 22.40
C LYS A 173 -24.79 -6.91 23.12
N ALA A 174 -25.61 -7.70 22.43
CA ALA A 174 -26.26 -8.87 23.01
C ALA A 174 -25.24 -9.95 23.40
N LYS A 175 -24.17 -10.13 22.61
CA LYS A 175 -23.06 -11.04 22.95
C LYS A 175 -22.28 -10.55 24.17
N ALA A 176 -21.98 -9.26 24.24
CA ALA A 176 -21.31 -8.63 25.39
C ALA A 176 -22.14 -8.84 26.67
N LYS A 177 -23.45 -8.57 26.63
CA LYS A 177 -24.34 -8.78 27.78
C LYS A 177 -24.36 -10.24 28.26
N ARG A 178 -24.44 -11.21 27.35
CA ARG A 178 -24.35 -12.64 27.74
C ARG A 178 -23.03 -12.98 28.42
N GLU A 179 -21.93 -12.42 27.95
CA GLU A 179 -20.62 -12.65 28.57
C GLU A 179 -20.52 -11.97 29.94
N GLU A 180 -21.03 -10.74 30.07
CA GLU A 180 -21.12 -10.04 31.36
C GLU A 180 -21.96 -10.82 32.38
N GLU A 181 -23.10 -11.37 31.97
CA GLU A 181 -23.94 -12.24 32.81
C GLU A 181 -23.18 -13.50 33.23
N ARG A 182 -22.51 -14.18 32.30
CA ARG A 182 -21.67 -15.35 32.58
C ARG A 182 -20.53 -15.03 33.56
N VAL A 183 -19.88 -13.87 33.38
CA VAL A 183 -18.83 -13.38 34.28
C VAL A 183 -19.40 -13.05 35.65
N ALA A 184 -20.58 -12.44 35.73
CA ALA A 184 -21.26 -12.13 36.98
C ALA A 184 -21.67 -13.40 37.75
N GLU A 185 -22.16 -14.43 37.07
CA GLU A 185 -22.44 -15.74 37.66
C GLU A 185 -21.17 -16.40 38.21
N LEU A 186 -20.09 -16.42 37.42
CA LEU A 186 -18.79 -16.91 37.91
C LEU A 186 -18.29 -16.12 39.11
N LYS A 187 -18.50 -14.81 39.13
CA LYS A 187 -18.15 -13.93 40.25
C LYS A 187 -18.96 -14.29 41.51
N LYS A 188 -20.24 -14.65 41.38
CA LYS A 188 -21.08 -15.14 42.49
C LYS A 188 -20.60 -16.49 43.03
N VAL A 189 -20.26 -17.44 42.15
CA VAL A 189 -19.86 -18.80 42.54
C VAL A 189 -18.44 -18.83 43.15
N ARG A 190 -17.49 -18.09 42.57
CA ARG A 190 -16.06 -18.12 42.96
C ARG A 190 -15.66 -17.03 43.96
N GLY A 191 -16.53 -16.05 44.21
CA GLY A 191 -16.27 -14.86 45.04
C GLY A 191 -15.35 -13.83 44.37
N GLU A 192 -15.10 -12.66 44.98
CA GLU A 192 -14.29 -11.57 44.37
C GLU A 192 -12.76 -11.76 44.49
N ARG A 193 -12.29 -12.77 45.24
CA ARG A 193 -10.87 -12.93 45.62
C ARG A 193 -9.98 -13.50 44.52
N TRP A 194 -10.54 -14.08 43.45
CA TRP A 194 -9.77 -14.77 42.40
C TRP A 194 -9.05 -13.81 41.43
N LEU A 195 -9.62 -12.63 41.12
CA LEU A 195 -8.99 -11.65 40.22
C LEU A 195 -7.69 -11.06 40.80
N PRO A 196 -7.64 -10.61 42.09
CA PRO A 196 -6.38 -10.16 42.70
C PRO A 196 -5.40 -11.30 43.04
N ALA A 197 -5.87 -12.55 43.12
CA ALA A 197 -5.01 -13.71 43.35
C ALA A 197 -4.24 -14.09 42.08
N ILE A 198 -4.91 -14.16 40.93
CA ILE A 198 -4.28 -14.41 39.62
C ILE A 198 -3.37 -13.26 39.24
N ALA A 199 -3.77 -12.00 39.48
CA ALA A 199 -2.91 -10.85 39.22
C ALA A 199 -1.64 -10.84 40.09
N ARG A 200 -1.69 -11.37 41.32
CA ARG A 200 -0.48 -11.59 42.14
C ARG A 200 0.36 -12.74 41.60
N GLU A 201 -0.25 -13.86 41.26
CA GLU A 201 0.45 -15.03 40.72
C GLU A 201 1.17 -14.72 39.39
N MET A 202 0.55 -13.91 38.52
CA MET A 202 1.15 -13.43 37.27
C MET A 202 2.32 -12.45 37.47
N ARG A 203 2.48 -11.84 38.65
CA ARG A 203 3.63 -10.97 38.97
C ARG A 203 4.87 -11.74 39.44
N PHE A 204 4.71 -13.00 39.85
CA PHE A 204 5.78 -13.86 40.33
C PHE A 204 6.28 -14.84 39.28
N LYS A 205 5.95 -14.61 38.00
CA LYS A 205 6.38 -15.43 36.87
C LYS A 205 7.25 -14.64 35.92
#